data_AF-A0AAV1ISS1-F1
#
_entry.id   AF-A0AAV1ISS1-F1
#
_cell.length_a   1.000
_cell.length_b   1.000
_cell.length_c   1.000
_cell.angle_alpha   90.00
_cell.angle_beta   90.00
_cell.angle_gamma   90.00
#
_symmetry.space_group_name_H-M   'P 1'
#
loop_
_entity.id
_entity.type
_entity.pdbx_description
1 polymer ?
#
loop_
_entity_poly.entity_id
_entity_poly.type
_entity_poly.pdbx_seq_one_letter_code
_entity_poly.pdbx_strand_id
1 'polypeptide(L)'
;MRCVVLLMIFICMLCDCDKHEARFLYFAYGSNLLKSRLLINCPSAVFITAAKVPGYRLDFDKYSDNWCGAVATIVADADGEAWGAIWAIKDSELAALDRQEGVNSKKYCAKNVKAITPLGHDITARVYHINSEPPKMQPEIIPLQRRPGNTYLQVIALGAYECGIPSHYIEYVQRFPVNGRRAKEKIISQLDIYEYLNYLPSQYKTKNSKFLSIQKKLINSFNSTRNANPATIWVEAENWISNTSLYPQENGMGGKILHALQASQIALVDNAPKGTQLKLLLLMEGNQKVYFKPRRYNLDHVINGNIYAGFDRHNSEVFAYYLAMVLNFKWIPPSVIRRVHLHKDIIPVATSGLRKTMVKNDKGSTCIYGKCFYCKVNDTVCPNDRGEVEGAAILYLDKQLKVFKSPWRRSYNAKRMEWETDNDYCMKIKGTLSLRRLLNLIDVAIFDFLIQNGDRHRYEVYKESIILLDNGKGLGNPHIDELDILAPLYQCCMLAISTWQHLEIISGGNLSETIKLLSAFQGNKLATEEHFRAIERRLLKIYATVQYCIGRHGSSKVFRSGF
;
A
#
# COMPACT_ATOMS: atom_id res chain seq x y z
N MET A 1 -14.24 -13.25 -55.18
CA MET A 1 -13.67 -13.86 -53.95
C MET A 1 -12.44 -13.08 -53.49
N ARG A 2 -12.63 -11.86 -53.00
CA ARG A 2 -11.60 -10.98 -52.43
C ARG A 2 -12.32 -10.05 -51.45
N CYS A 3 -12.65 -10.52 -50.25
CA CYS A 3 -13.22 -9.68 -49.18
C CYS A 3 -13.39 -10.43 -47.84
N VAL A 4 -12.34 -11.08 -47.30
CA VAL A 4 -12.35 -11.53 -45.88
C VAL A 4 -10.96 -11.45 -45.19
N VAL A 5 -9.85 -11.27 -45.92
CA VAL A 5 -8.49 -11.31 -45.31
C VAL A 5 -8.03 -9.96 -44.73
N LEU A 6 -8.88 -8.93 -44.68
CA LEU A 6 -8.48 -7.57 -44.28
C LEU A 6 -9.05 -7.07 -42.94
N LEU A 7 -9.35 -7.96 -41.98
CA LEU A 7 -9.86 -7.58 -40.66
C LEU A 7 -8.98 -7.99 -39.47
N MET A 8 -7.73 -8.41 -39.70
CA MET A 8 -6.80 -8.81 -38.62
C MET A 8 -5.52 -7.96 -38.52
N ILE A 9 -5.38 -6.87 -39.28
CA ILE A 9 -4.14 -6.06 -39.27
C ILE A 9 -4.35 -4.58 -38.89
N PHE A 10 -5.58 -4.12 -38.66
CA PHE A 10 -5.84 -2.67 -38.47
C PHE A 10 -6.64 -2.30 -37.22
N ILE A 11 -6.29 -2.84 -36.04
CA ILE A 11 -6.51 -2.16 -34.74
C ILE A 11 -5.25 -2.35 -33.88
N CYS A 12 -4.11 -1.90 -34.41
CA CYS A 12 -2.84 -1.79 -33.67
C CYS A 12 -2.26 -0.36 -33.76
N MET A 13 -3.09 0.65 -34.05
CA MET A 13 -2.62 2.03 -34.25
C MET A 13 -3.47 3.11 -33.58
N LEU A 14 -3.96 2.88 -32.35
CA LEU A 14 -4.40 3.99 -31.48
C LEU A 14 -4.05 3.67 -30.01
N CYS A 15 -3.10 4.44 -29.46
CA CYS A 15 -2.76 4.62 -28.04
C CYS A 15 -2.34 3.39 -27.21
N ASP A 16 -1.06 3.02 -27.30
CA ASP A 16 -0.05 3.19 -26.24
C ASP A 16 1.22 2.45 -26.67
N CYS A 17 2.37 3.11 -26.61
CA CYS A 17 3.67 2.48 -26.84
C CYS A 17 4.06 1.69 -25.58
N ASP A 18 3.26 0.69 -25.21
CA ASP A 18 3.65 -0.31 -24.23
C ASP A 18 4.58 -1.28 -24.94
N LYS A 19 5.87 -1.24 -24.59
CA LYS A 19 6.79 -2.34 -24.85
C LYS A 19 6.05 -3.62 -24.45
N HIS A 20 5.86 -4.57 -25.35
CA HIS A 20 5.33 -5.89 -25.00
C HIS A 20 6.26 -6.52 -23.95
N GLU A 21 5.95 -6.33 -22.67
CA GLU A 21 6.71 -6.91 -21.57
C GLU A 21 6.64 -8.44 -21.67
N ALA A 22 7.80 -9.08 -21.55
CA ALA A 22 7.93 -10.53 -21.62
C ALA A 22 7.07 -11.20 -20.54
N ARG A 23 6.51 -12.35 -20.90
CA ARG A 23 5.62 -13.15 -20.06
C ARG A 23 6.06 -14.60 -20.04
N PHE A 24 5.85 -15.27 -18.92
CA PHE A 24 6.03 -16.71 -18.77
C PHE A 24 4.68 -17.41 -18.59
N LEU A 25 4.64 -18.70 -18.95
CA LEU A 25 3.48 -19.55 -18.73
C LEU A 25 3.60 -20.28 -17.41
N TYR A 26 2.53 -20.25 -16.61
CA TYR A 26 2.42 -20.87 -15.30
C TYR A 26 1.26 -21.85 -15.27
N PHE A 27 1.53 -23.11 -14.90
CA PHE A 27 0.54 -24.14 -14.65
C PHE A 27 0.14 -24.15 -13.16
N ALA A 28 -1.06 -23.66 -12.87
CA ALA A 28 -1.65 -23.67 -11.53
C ALA A 28 -2.52 -24.92 -11.36
N TYR A 29 -2.34 -25.65 -10.25
CA TYR A 29 -3.17 -26.83 -9.89
C TYR A 29 -3.67 -26.80 -8.43
N GLY A 30 -3.09 -25.92 -7.60
CA GLY A 30 -3.43 -25.76 -6.19
C GLY A 30 -4.26 -24.50 -5.96
N SER A 31 -4.01 -23.76 -4.87
CA SER A 31 -4.80 -22.58 -4.53
C SER A 31 -4.78 -21.47 -5.59
N ASN A 32 -3.74 -21.41 -6.44
CA ASN A 32 -3.66 -20.44 -7.54
C ASN A 32 -4.55 -20.77 -8.73
N LEU A 33 -5.31 -21.88 -8.70
CA LEU A 33 -6.41 -22.09 -9.64
C LEU A 33 -7.46 -20.98 -9.51
N LEU A 34 -7.74 -20.54 -8.27
CA LEU A 34 -8.71 -19.49 -8.02
C LEU A 34 -8.11 -18.14 -8.41
N LYS A 35 -8.80 -17.41 -9.30
CA LYS A 35 -8.30 -16.13 -9.83
C LYS A 35 -8.06 -15.09 -8.73
N SER A 36 -9.00 -14.93 -7.79
CA SER A 36 -8.85 -14.02 -6.65
C SER A 36 -7.68 -14.37 -5.74
N ARG A 37 -7.20 -15.63 -5.76
CA ARG A 37 -5.96 -16.02 -5.06
C ARG A 37 -4.71 -15.63 -5.85
N LEU A 38 -4.66 -15.93 -7.15
CA LEU A 38 -3.49 -15.70 -7.98
C LEU A 38 -3.20 -14.19 -8.14
N LEU A 39 -4.24 -13.39 -8.36
CA LEU A 39 -4.12 -11.95 -8.61
C LEU A 39 -3.64 -11.14 -7.38
N ILE A 40 -3.56 -11.74 -6.20
CA ILE A 40 -2.99 -11.10 -4.99
C ILE A 40 -1.55 -10.67 -5.23
N ASN A 41 -0.73 -11.53 -5.83
CA ASN A 41 0.69 -11.27 -6.09
C ASN A 41 1.04 -11.22 -7.58
N CYS A 42 0.13 -11.66 -8.45
CA CYS A 42 0.32 -11.64 -9.91
C CYS A 42 -0.84 -10.91 -10.61
N PRO A 43 -1.02 -9.59 -10.40
CA PRO A 43 -2.13 -8.85 -10.98
C PRO A 43 -2.12 -8.82 -12.52
N SER A 44 -1.00 -9.12 -13.16
CA SER A 44 -0.91 -9.22 -14.62
C SER A 44 -1.40 -10.55 -15.20
N ALA A 45 -1.74 -11.53 -14.35
CA ALA A 45 -2.07 -12.88 -14.80
C ALA A 45 -3.29 -12.91 -15.70
N VAL A 46 -3.13 -13.49 -16.89
CA VAL A 46 -4.20 -13.71 -17.87
C VAL A 46 -4.43 -15.21 -18.02
N PHE A 47 -5.67 -15.65 -17.85
CA PHE A 47 -6.05 -17.04 -18.09
C PHE A 47 -5.92 -17.37 -19.58
N ILE A 48 -5.28 -18.50 -19.90
CA ILE A 48 -5.10 -18.97 -21.28
C ILE A 48 -6.04 -20.14 -21.56
N THR A 49 -5.92 -21.24 -20.81
CA THR A 49 -6.71 -22.45 -21.01
C THR A 49 -6.58 -23.41 -19.83
N ALA A 50 -7.56 -24.29 -19.62
CA ALA A 50 -7.37 -25.48 -18.80
C ALA A 50 -6.40 -26.44 -19.50
N ALA A 51 -5.65 -27.23 -18.75
CA ALA A 51 -4.76 -28.24 -19.33
C ALA A 51 -4.55 -29.40 -18.35
N LYS A 52 -4.12 -30.55 -18.89
CA LYS A 52 -3.73 -31.71 -18.10
C LYS A 52 -2.25 -32.02 -18.25
N VAL A 53 -1.62 -32.49 -17.20
CA VAL A 53 -0.23 -32.97 -17.23
C VAL A 53 -0.27 -34.49 -17.03
N PRO A 54 -0.06 -35.29 -18.09
CA PRO A 54 -0.02 -36.75 -17.97
C PRO A 54 1.23 -37.21 -17.20
N GLY A 55 1.14 -38.35 -16.54
CA GLY A 55 2.24 -38.89 -15.73
C GLY A 55 2.35 -38.24 -14.35
N TYR A 56 1.32 -37.51 -13.92
CA TYR A 56 1.27 -36.83 -12.62
C TYR A 56 -0.10 -36.99 -11.97
N ARG A 57 -0.16 -36.94 -10.65
CA ARG A 57 -1.40 -36.85 -9.88
C ARG A 57 -1.35 -35.70 -8.88
N LEU A 58 -2.51 -35.17 -8.51
CA LEU A 58 -2.66 -34.27 -7.36
C LEU A 58 -2.49 -35.05 -6.05
N ASP A 59 -1.79 -34.45 -5.09
CA ASP A 59 -1.64 -34.94 -3.73
C ASP A 59 -1.50 -33.76 -2.73
N PHE A 60 -1.43 -34.06 -1.44
CA PHE A 60 -1.29 -33.06 -0.38
C PHE A 60 -0.20 -33.44 0.62
N ASP A 61 0.61 -32.46 0.99
CA ASP A 61 1.64 -32.58 2.01
C ASP A 61 2.02 -31.20 2.59
N LYS A 62 2.85 -31.18 3.63
CA LYS A 62 3.37 -30.00 4.34
C LYS A 62 2.29 -29.09 4.92
N TYR A 63 2.27 -28.99 6.25
CA TYR A 63 1.34 -28.09 6.93
C TYR A 63 1.55 -26.60 6.56
N SER A 64 0.45 -25.86 6.46
CA SER A 64 0.43 -24.41 6.32
C SER A 64 -0.40 -23.78 7.44
N ASP A 65 0.21 -22.90 8.22
CA ASP A 65 -0.49 -22.14 9.27
C ASP A 65 -1.60 -21.24 8.72
N ASN A 66 -1.44 -20.73 7.51
CA ASN A 66 -2.42 -19.82 6.90
C ASN A 66 -3.65 -20.58 6.40
N TRP A 67 -3.44 -21.78 5.86
CA TRP A 67 -4.50 -22.65 5.34
C TRP A 67 -5.03 -23.64 6.39
N CYS A 68 -4.40 -23.71 7.56
CA CYS A 68 -4.69 -24.65 8.64
C CYS A 68 -4.75 -26.12 8.18
N GLY A 69 -3.93 -26.51 7.20
CA GLY A 69 -3.90 -27.87 6.66
C GLY A 69 -2.74 -28.10 5.70
N ALA A 70 -2.67 -29.31 5.15
CA ALA A 70 -1.70 -29.66 4.11
C ALA A 70 -1.99 -28.90 2.81
N VAL A 71 -0.94 -28.57 2.05
CA VAL A 71 -1.05 -27.85 0.78
C VAL A 71 -0.85 -28.79 -0.41
N ALA A 72 -1.38 -28.41 -1.56
CA ALA A 72 -1.40 -29.25 -2.75
C ALA A 72 0.01 -29.40 -3.36
N THR A 73 0.29 -30.56 -3.94
CA THR A 73 1.42 -30.82 -4.81
C THR A 73 0.99 -31.68 -5.99
N ILE A 74 1.73 -31.63 -7.11
CA ILE A 74 1.68 -32.69 -8.11
C ILE A 74 2.87 -33.62 -7.92
N VAL A 75 2.64 -34.92 -8.13
CA VAL A 75 3.61 -35.98 -7.86
C VAL A 75 3.61 -36.94 -9.05
N ALA A 76 4.76 -37.51 -9.40
CA ALA A 76 4.86 -38.44 -10.51
C ALA A 76 3.92 -39.65 -10.29
N ASP A 77 3.17 -40.00 -11.33
CA ASP A 77 2.29 -41.16 -11.38
C ASP A 77 2.07 -41.56 -12.84
N ALA A 78 2.66 -42.68 -13.29
CA ALA A 78 2.66 -43.07 -14.70
C ALA A 78 1.26 -43.19 -15.31
N ASP A 79 0.27 -43.62 -14.50
CA ASP A 79 -1.13 -43.79 -14.91
C ASP A 79 -2.00 -42.57 -14.56
N GLY A 80 -1.42 -41.55 -13.93
CA GLY A 80 -2.12 -40.38 -13.45
C GLY A 80 -2.19 -39.25 -14.46
N GLU A 81 -3.21 -38.41 -14.31
CA GLU A 81 -3.25 -37.08 -14.92
C GLU A 81 -3.58 -36.01 -13.88
N ALA A 82 -2.81 -34.92 -13.88
CA ALA A 82 -3.05 -33.76 -13.03
C ALA A 82 -3.62 -32.63 -13.88
N TRP A 83 -4.87 -32.25 -13.62
CA TRP A 83 -5.49 -31.10 -14.27
C TRP A 83 -5.17 -29.78 -13.55
N GLY A 84 -5.08 -28.72 -14.34
CA GLY A 84 -4.82 -27.37 -13.87
C GLY A 84 -5.16 -26.31 -14.92
N ALA A 85 -4.69 -25.09 -14.69
CA ALA A 85 -4.90 -23.93 -15.55
C ALA A 85 -3.57 -23.31 -15.98
N ILE A 86 -3.49 -22.93 -17.26
CA ILE A 86 -2.37 -22.18 -17.83
C ILE A 86 -2.66 -20.68 -17.72
N TRP A 87 -1.76 -19.96 -17.08
CA TRP A 87 -1.77 -18.51 -16.94
C TRP A 87 -0.55 -17.89 -17.62
N ALA A 88 -0.74 -16.78 -18.31
CA ALA A 88 0.35 -15.94 -18.78
C ALA A 88 0.58 -14.79 -17.79
N ILE A 89 1.79 -14.66 -17.26
CA ILE A 89 2.14 -13.69 -16.20
C ILE A 89 3.37 -12.90 -16.65
N LYS A 90 3.40 -11.59 -16.37
CA LYS A 90 4.57 -10.75 -16.64
C LYS A 90 5.80 -11.24 -15.87
N ASP A 91 6.96 -11.24 -16.51
CA ASP A 91 8.22 -11.71 -15.92
C ASP A 91 8.61 -10.93 -14.65
N SER A 92 8.21 -9.66 -14.57
CA SER A 92 8.43 -8.82 -13.38
C SER A 92 7.73 -9.33 -12.12
N GLU A 93 6.70 -10.19 -12.25
CA GLU A 93 5.95 -10.77 -11.14
C GLU A 93 6.48 -12.17 -10.73
N LEU A 94 7.45 -12.74 -11.45
CA LEU A 94 7.99 -14.07 -11.16
C LEU A 94 8.55 -14.17 -9.74
N ALA A 95 9.32 -13.17 -9.31
CA ALA A 95 9.89 -13.15 -7.96
C ALA A 95 8.80 -13.04 -6.87
N ALA A 96 7.67 -12.41 -7.15
CA ALA A 96 6.53 -12.35 -6.23
C ALA A 96 5.84 -13.72 -6.13
N LEU A 97 5.68 -14.41 -7.26
CA LEU A 97 5.13 -15.76 -7.29
C LEU A 97 6.04 -16.78 -6.57
N ASP A 98 7.36 -16.74 -6.82
CA ASP A 98 8.34 -17.61 -6.14
C ASP A 98 8.31 -17.44 -4.61
N ARG A 99 8.18 -16.19 -4.14
CA ARG A 99 8.01 -15.89 -2.70
C ARG A 99 6.69 -16.44 -2.16
N GLN A 100 5.61 -16.32 -2.93
CA GLN A 100 4.30 -16.81 -2.53
C GLN A 100 4.29 -18.33 -2.35
N GLU A 101 4.88 -19.06 -3.29
CA GLU A 101 4.95 -20.52 -3.26
C GLU A 101 6.02 -21.02 -2.27
N GLY A 102 6.83 -20.14 -1.69
CA GLY A 102 7.85 -20.52 -0.71
C GLY A 102 9.05 -21.23 -1.35
N VAL A 103 9.43 -20.85 -2.57
CA VAL A 103 10.64 -21.36 -3.24
C VAL A 103 11.88 -20.99 -2.42
N ASN A 104 11.94 -19.75 -1.94
CA ASN A 104 13.05 -19.25 -1.11
C ASN A 104 13.16 -19.98 0.24
N SER A 105 12.07 -20.56 0.74
CA SER A 105 12.06 -21.40 1.95
C SER A 105 12.18 -22.89 1.64
N LYS A 106 12.54 -23.27 0.41
CA LYS A 106 12.64 -24.65 -0.09
C LYS A 106 11.35 -25.46 0.15
N LYS A 107 10.21 -24.79 0.23
CA LYS A 107 8.91 -25.46 0.40
C LYS A 107 8.51 -26.14 -0.91
N TYR A 108 8.68 -25.43 -2.01
CA TYR A 108 8.46 -25.89 -3.38
C TYR A 108 9.70 -25.68 -4.26
N CYS A 109 9.79 -26.46 -5.33
CA CYS A 109 10.76 -26.35 -6.40
C CYS A 109 10.03 -25.97 -7.70
N ALA A 110 10.60 -25.07 -8.48
CA ALA A 110 10.07 -24.72 -9.80
C ALA A 110 10.61 -25.67 -10.87
N LYS A 111 9.71 -26.24 -11.68
CA LYS A 111 10.04 -27.07 -12.84
C LYS A 111 9.20 -26.64 -14.05
N ASN A 112 9.58 -27.09 -15.23
CA ASN A 112 8.73 -27.02 -16.41
C ASN A 112 8.06 -28.37 -16.64
N VAL A 113 6.78 -28.35 -16.96
CA VAL A 113 5.99 -29.51 -17.37
C VAL A 113 5.40 -29.28 -18.75
N LYS A 114 5.20 -30.36 -19.50
CA LYS A 114 4.42 -30.35 -20.74
C LYS A 114 2.96 -30.61 -20.38
N ALA A 115 2.13 -29.60 -20.51
CA ALA A 115 0.69 -29.68 -20.29
C ALA A 115 -0.03 -29.81 -21.65
N ILE A 116 -1.02 -30.68 -21.72
CA ILE A 116 -1.84 -30.94 -22.89
C ILE A 116 -3.16 -30.18 -22.73
N THR A 117 -3.45 -29.29 -23.69
CA THR A 117 -4.71 -28.55 -23.75
C THR A 117 -5.89 -29.45 -24.15
N PRO A 118 -7.15 -29.03 -23.94
CA PRO A 118 -8.33 -29.73 -24.44
C PRO A 118 -8.32 -29.98 -25.96
N LEU A 119 -7.57 -29.18 -26.72
CA LEU A 119 -7.39 -29.34 -28.17
C LEU A 119 -6.26 -30.31 -28.55
N GLY A 120 -5.55 -30.89 -27.57
CA GLY A 120 -4.45 -31.82 -27.81
C GLY A 120 -3.08 -31.17 -28.05
N HIS A 121 -2.98 -29.84 -27.97
CA HIS A 121 -1.68 -29.16 -28.10
C HIS A 121 -0.86 -29.21 -26.82
N ASP A 122 0.46 -29.41 -26.99
CA ASP A 122 1.45 -29.34 -25.92
C ASP A 122 1.83 -27.88 -25.61
N ILE A 123 1.80 -27.53 -24.33
CA ILE A 123 2.27 -26.25 -23.80
C ILE A 123 3.29 -26.52 -22.70
N THR A 124 4.48 -25.92 -22.81
CA THR A 124 5.47 -25.96 -21.72
C THR A 124 5.19 -24.81 -20.76
N ALA A 125 4.96 -25.13 -19.49
CA ALA A 125 4.68 -24.14 -18.46
C ALA A 125 5.44 -24.45 -17.17
N ARG A 126 5.78 -23.39 -16.44
CA ARG A 126 6.36 -23.47 -15.11
C ARG A 126 5.33 -24.01 -14.13
N VAL A 127 5.74 -24.89 -13.23
CA VAL A 127 4.93 -25.44 -12.15
C VAL A 127 5.77 -25.50 -10.87
N TYR A 128 5.11 -25.44 -9.72
CA TYR A 128 5.74 -25.64 -8.42
C TYR A 128 5.35 -27.00 -7.88
N HIS A 129 6.30 -27.79 -7.37
CA HIS A 129 5.97 -29.04 -6.67
C HIS A 129 6.78 -29.16 -5.37
N ILE A 130 6.27 -29.92 -4.40
CA ILE A 130 6.91 -30.09 -3.09
C ILE A 130 8.18 -30.94 -3.26
N ASN A 131 9.28 -30.54 -2.61
CA ASN A 131 10.58 -31.24 -2.71
C ASN A 131 10.60 -32.69 -2.21
N SER A 132 9.66 -33.07 -1.34
CA SER A 132 9.51 -34.42 -0.80
C SER A 132 8.21 -35.00 -1.34
N GLU A 133 8.32 -36.01 -2.20
CA GLU A 133 7.14 -36.62 -2.80
C GLU A 133 6.43 -37.51 -1.77
N PRO A 134 5.14 -37.27 -1.50
CA PRO A 134 4.39 -38.11 -0.58
C PRO A 134 4.11 -39.49 -1.21
N PRO A 135 4.02 -40.56 -0.40
CA PRO A 135 3.74 -41.90 -0.91
C PRO A 135 2.35 -41.95 -1.57
N LYS A 136 2.26 -42.70 -2.67
CA LYS A 136 1.01 -42.92 -3.42
C LYS A 136 0.00 -43.63 -2.51
N MET A 137 -1.15 -43.01 -2.31
CA MET A 137 -2.27 -43.52 -1.53
C MET A 137 -3.56 -43.17 -2.28
N GLN A 138 -4.63 -43.93 -2.04
CA GLN A 138 -5.95 -43.54 -2.54
C GLN A 138 -6.41 -42.25 -1.83
N PRO A 139 -7.08 -41.31 -2.53
CA PRO A 139 -7.49 -40.03 -1.97
C PRO A 139 -8.24 -40.16 -0.63
N GLU A 140 -9.12 -41.15 -0.47
CA GLU A 140 -10.00 -41.32 0.70
C GLU A 140 -9.25 -41.65 1.99
N ILE A 141 -8.08 -42.27 1.89
CA ILE A 141 -7.38 -42.90 3.01
C ILE A 141 -6.12 -42.13 3.43
N ILE A 142 -5.90 -40.92 2.92
CA ILE A 142 -4.73 -40.13 3.32
C ILE A 142 -4.77 -39.78 4.83
N PRO A 143 -3.62 -39.83 5.52
CA PRO A 143 -3.54 -39.59 6.96
C PRO A 143 -3.83 -38.13 7.31
N LEU A 144 -4.29 -37.87 8.54
CA LEU A 144 -4.74 -36.54 9.00
C LEU A 144 -3.72 -35.41 8.74
N GLN A 145 -2.43 -35.71 8.85
CA GLN A 145 -1.35 -34.74 8.63
C GLN A 145 -1.25 -34.28 7.17
N ARG A 146 -1.68 -35.11 6.22
CA ARG A 146 -1.74 -34.81 4.78
C ARG A 146 -3.09 -34.24 4.35
N ARG A 147 -4.07 -34.13 5.25
CA ARG A 147 -5.39 -33.62 4.90
C ARG A 147 -5.40 -32.10 4.74
N PRO A 148 -5.93 -31.56 3.63
CA PRO A 148 -6.12 -30.13 3.48
C PRO A 148 -7.15 -29.59 4.48
N GLY A 149 -7.09 -28.28 4.73
CA GLY A 149 -8.16 -27.58 5.44
C GLY A 149 -9.40 -27.44 4.54
N ASN A 150 -10.58 -27.27 5.14
CA ASN A 150 -11.85 -27.15 4.43
C ASN A 150 -11.82 -26.03 3.39
N THR A 151 -11.37 -24.84 3.83
CA THR A 151 -11.26 -23.66 2.95
C THR A 151 -10.26 -23.89 1.81
N TYR A 152 -9.17 -24.62 2.06
CA TYR A 152 -8.14 -24.83 1.04
C TYR A 152 -8.63 -25.73 -0.08
N LEU A 153 -9.27 -26.86 0.26
CA LEU A 153 -9.84 -27.75 -0.75
C LEU A 153 -10.96 -27.06 -1.53
N GLN A 154 -11.79 -26.26 -0.84
CA GLN A 154 -12.83 -25.46 -1.49
C GLN A 154 -12.25 -24.45 -2.50
N VAL A 155 -11.16 -23.77 -2.15
CA VAL A 155 -10.46 -22.84 -3.07
C VAL A 155 -9.96 -23.57 -4.33
N ILE A 156 -9.42 -24.79 -4.19
CA ILE A 156 -8.98 -25.59 -5.34
C ILE A 156 -10.18 -25.97 -6.22
N ALA A 157 -11.26 -26.47 -5.61
CA ALA A 157 -12.45 -26.88 -6.35
C ALA A 157 -13.15 -25.72 -7.06
N LEU A 158 -13.29 -24.56 -6.40
CA LEU A 158 -13.85 -23.35 -7.01
C LEU A 158 -12.99 -22.83 -8.16
N GLY A 159 -11.66 -22.81 -7.98
CA GLY A 159 -10.74 -22.40 -9.04
C GLY A 159 -10.75 -23.37 -10.23
N ALA A 160 -10.87 -24.67 -9.97
CA ALA A 160 -11.01 -25.68 -11.03
C ALA A 160 -12.29 -25.47 -11.84
N TYR A 161 -13.41 -25.20 -11.16
CA TYR A 161 -14.67 -24.84 -11.82
C TYR A 161 -14.55 -23.55 -12.63
N GLU A 162 -13.98 -22.48 -12.04
CA GLU A 162 -13.77 -21.18 -12.71
C GLU A 162 -12.93 -21.32 -13.99
N CYS A 163 -11.91 -22.18 -13.96
CA CYS A 163 -11.02 -22.42 -15.09
C CYS A 163 -11.58 -23.38 -16.15
N GLY A 164 -12.77 -23.94 -15.96
CA GLY A 164 -13.37 -24.92 -16.88
C GLY A 164 -12.68 -26.28 -16.89
N ILE A 165 -12.09 -26.70 -15.76
CA ILE A 165 -11.56 -28.05 -15.60
C ILE A 165 -12.72 -29.06 -15.61
N PRO A 166 -12.58 -30.25 -16.24
CA PRO A 166 -13.66 -31.23 -16.34
C PRO A 166 -14.27 -31.63 -14.99
N SER A 167 -15.59 -31.81 -14.96
CA SER A 167 -16.35 -32.13 -13.73
C SER A 167 -15.85 -33.38 -13.02
N HIS A 168 -15.52 -34.44 -13.77
CA HIS A 168 -14.99 -35.68 -13.20
C HIS A 168 -13.69 -35.46 -12.40
N TYR A 169 -12.86 -34.49 -12.79
CA TYR A 169 -11.64 -34.17 -12.05
C TYR A 169 -11.96 -33.32 -10.81
N ILE A 170 -12.96 -32.44 -10.86
CA ILE A 170 -13.43 -31.71 -9.68
C ILE A 170 -13.99 -32.68 -8.64
N GLU A 171 -14.77 -33.68 -9.07
CA GLU A 171 -15.25 -34.78 -8.22
C GLU A 171 -14.07 -35.56 -7.62
N TYR A 172 -13.03 -35.87 -8.43
CA TYR A 172 -11.79 -36.47 -7.93
C TYR A 172 -11.12 -35.64 -6.84
N VAL A 173 -10.99 -34.32 -7.02
CA VAL A 173 -10.42 -33.41 -6.00
C VAL A 173 -11.24 -33.46 -4.71
N GLN A 174 -12.57 -33.55 -4.81
CA GLN A 174 -13.47 -33.58 -3.65
C GLN A 174 -13.44 -34.91 -2.87
N ARG A 175 -12.85 -35.98 -3.42
CA ARG A 175 -12.68 -37.26 -2.71
C ARG A 175 -11.64 -37.20 -1.58
N PHE A 176 -10.74 -36.21 -1.60
CA PHE A 176 -9.74 -36.04 -0.54
C PHE A 176 -10.41 -35.61 0.79
N PRO A 177 -10.18 -36.34 1.90
CA PRO A 177 -10.75 -35.98 3.19
C PRO A 177 -10.10 -34.70 3.72
N VAL A 178 -10.93 -33.80 4.24
CA VAL A 178 -10.49 -32.57 4.91
C VAL A 178 -10.21 -32.80 6.40
N ASN A 179 -9.41 -31.91 7.01
CA ASN A 179 -9.08 -31.98 8.43
C ASN A 179 -10.07 -31.22 9.35
N GLY A 180 -11.15 -30.66 8.80
CA GLY A 180 -12.18 -29.94 9.55
C GLY A 180 -11.86 -28.47 9.86
N ARG A 181 -10.64 -27.98 9.63
CA ARG A 181 -10.24 -26.60 9.95
C ARG A 181 -10.44 -25.66 8.77
N ARG A 182 -10.79 -24.41 9.07
CA ARG A 182 -10.83 -23.31 8.10
C ARG A 182 -9.50 -22.57 8.05
N ALA A 183 -9.23 -21.91 6.93
CA ALA A 183 -8.10 -20.99 6.81
C ALA A 183 -8.25 -19.84 7.83
N LYS A 184 -7.13 -19.16 8.16
CA LYS A 184 -7.17 -17.97 9.01
C LYS A 184 -8.03 -16.88 8.37
N GLU A 185 -8.79 -16.12 9.16
CA GLU A 185 -9.72 -15.11 8.63
C GLU A 185 -9.01 -14.06 7.77
N LYS A 186 -7.76 -13.71 8.10
CA LYS A 186 -6.92 -12.84 7.25
C LYS A 186 -6.85 -13.34 5.80
N ILE A 187 -6.70 -14.65 5.58
CA ILE A 187 -6.66 -15.25 4.23
C ILE A 187 -8.04 -15.21 3.60
N ILE A 188 -9.08 -15.53 4.36
CA ILE A 188 -10.46 -15.55 3.87
C ILE A 188 -10.88 -14.14 3.44
N SER A 189 -10.74 -13.14 4.32
CA SER A 189 -11.02 -11.75 3.99
C SER A 189 -10.17 -11.26 2.82
N GLN A 190 -8.90 -11.66 2.71
CA GLN A 190 -8.07 -11.29 1.56
C GLN A 190 -8.62 -11.89 0.26
N LEU A 191 -8.99 -13.17 0.23
CA LEU A 191 -9.60 -13.80 -0.94
C LEU A 191 -10.90 -13.11 -1.33
N ASP A 192 -11.79 -12.89 -0.37
CA ASP A 192 -13.09 -12.25 -0.60
C ASP A 192 -12.91 -10.81 -1.12
N ILE A 193 -12.02 -10.02 -0.51
CA ILE A 193 -11.74 -8.65 -0.98
C ILE A 193 -11.23 -8.65 -2.42
N TYR A 194 -10.35 -9.59 -2.79
CA TYR A 194 -9.86 -9.69 -4.17
C TYR A 194 -10.93 -10.19 -5.14
N GLU A 195 -11.88 -11.00 -4.68
CA GLU A 195 -13.08 -11.33 -5.46
C GLU A 195 -13.91 -10.07 -5.76
N TYR A 196 -14.23 -9.28 -4.73
CA TYR A 196 -14.92 -8.00 -4.91
C TYR A 196 -14.12 -7.02 -5.78
N LEU A 197 -12.79 -7.07 -5.76
CA LEU A 197 -11.94 -6.25 -6.63
C LEU A 197 -12.06 -6.66 -8.11
N ASN A 198 -12.11 -7.96 -8.39
CA ASN A 198 -12.23 -8.49 -9.75
C ASN A 198 -13.53 -8.05 -10.41
N TYR A 199 -14.62 -8.04 -9.64
CA TYR A 199 -15.96 -7.66 -10.10
C TYR A 199 -16.36 -6.24 -9.67
N LEU A 200 -15.39 -5.41 -9.32
CA LEU A 200 -15.65 -4.06 -8.83
C LEU A 200 -16.39 -3.24 -9.91
N PRO A 201 -17.54 -2.61 -9.58
CA PRO A 201 -18.34 -1.84 -10.51
C PRO A 201 -17.53 -0.76 -11.25
N SER A 202 -17.85 -0.54 -12.53
CA SER A 202 -17.12 0.39 -13.41
C SER A 202 -17.12 1.84 -12.90
N GLN A 203 -18.14 2.25 -12.15
CA GLN A 203 -18.23 3.59 -11.55
C GLN A 203 -17.02 3.96 -10.67
N TYR A 204 -16.37 2.97 -10.05
CA TYR A 204 -15.17 3.15 -9.23
C TYR A 204 -13.90 3.33 -10.06
N LYS A 205 -13.94 2.95 -11.35
CA LYS A 205 -12.83 3.01 -12.31
C LYS A 205 -12.94 4.23 -13.23
N THR A 206 -14.13 4.82 -13.35
CA THR A 206 -14.40 6.00 -14.20
C THR A 206 -14.36 7.30 -13.40
N LYS A 207 -13.87 8.39 -14.02
CA LYS A 207 -13.87 9.72 -13.39
C LYS A 207 -15.28 10.14 -13.00
N ASN A 208 -15.44 10.52 -11.74
CA ASN A 208 -16.69 11.07 -11.25
C ASN A 208 -16.67 12.61 -11.37
N SER A 209 -17.56 13.16 -12.19
CA SER A 209 -17.63 14.60 -12.50
C SER A 209 -18.03 15.47 -11.30
N LYS A 210 -18.66 14.89 -10.26
CA LYS A 210 -19.03 15.62 -9.04
C LYS A 210 -17.82 16.22 -8.33
N PHE A 211 -16.65 15.60 -8.47
CA PHE A 211 -15.41 16.07 -7.86
C PHE A 211 -14.84 17.33 -8.51
N LEU A 212 -15.25 17.68 -9.73
CA LEU A 212 -14.75 18.88 -10.44
C LEU A 212 -14.95 20.17 -9.63
N SER A 213 -16.07 20.27 -8.91
CA SER A 213 -16.36 21.44 -8.06
C SER A 213 -15.37 21.55 -6.89
N ILE A 214 -15.02 20.41 -6.27
CA ILE A 214 -14.07 20.32 -5.16
C ILE A 214 -12.65 20.58 -5.67
N GLN A 215 -12.27 19.98 -6.81
CA GLN A 215 -10.98 20.17 -7.45
C GLN A 215 -10.74 21.66 -7.77
N LYS A 216 -11.74 22.37 -8.32
CA LYS A 216 -11.65 23.82 -8.57
C LYS A 216 -11.40 24.61 -7.29
N LYS A 217 -12.09 24.29 -6.19
CA LYS A 217 -11.86 24.93 -4.88
C LYS A 217 -10.44 24.68 -4.36
N LEU A 218 -9.94 23.45 -4.47
CA LEU A 218 -8.57 23.10 -4.09
C LEU A 218 -7.55 23.86 -4.94
N ILE A 219 -7.73 23.90 -6.27
CA ILE A 219 -6.87 24.65 -7.19
C ILE A 219 -6.82 26.13 -6.80
N ASN A 220 -7.98 26.76 -6.57
CA ASN A 220 -8.05 28.17 -6.18
C ASN A 220 -7.33 28.43 -4.84
N SER A 221 -7.38 27.48 -3.91
CA SER A 221 -6.67 27.58 -2.63
C SER A 221 -5.16 27.46 -2.77
N PHE A 222 -4.67 26.58 -3.65
CA PHE A 222 -3.24 26.24 -3.77
C PHE A 222 -2.47 27.11 -4.76
N ASN A 223 -3.15 27.72 -5.75
CA ASN A 223 -2.52 28.51 -6.80
C ASN A 223 -2.11 29.93 -6.36
N SER A 224 -2.65 30.45 -5.25
CA SER A 224 -2.37 31.83 -4.82
C SER A 224 -1.02 31.94 -4.08
N THR A 225 0.08 32.07 -4.82
CA THR A 225 1.43 31.94 -4.25
C THR A 225 2.37 33.12 -4.48
N ARG A 226 2.01 34.15 -5.25
CA ARG A 226 3.04 35.10 -5.74
C ARG A 226 3.22 36.41 -4.99
N ASN A 227 2.24 36.87 -4.20
CA ASN A 227 2.28 38.23 -3.61
C ASN A 227 2.03 38.32 -2.10
N ALA A 228 2.02 37.20 -1.36
CA ALA A 228 1.76 37.24 0.08
C ALA A 228 3.08 37.36 0.87
N ASN A 229 3.22 38.42 1.66
CA ASN A 229 4.34 38.56 2.59
C ASN A 229 4.26 37.45 3.66
N PRO A 230 5.26 36.55 3.79
CA PRO A 230 5.23 35.49 4.78
C PRO A 230 5.01 35.98 6.21
N ALA A 231 5.52 37.17 6.56
CA ALA A 231 5.37 37.73 7.89
C ALA A 231 3.91 37.95 8.28
N THR A 232 3.05 38.38 7.35
CA THR A 232 1.63 38.64 7.64
C THR A 232 0.84 37.35 7.82
N ILE A 233 1.28 36.26 7.18
CA ILE A 233 0.65 34.94 7.32
C ILE A 233 0.85 34.40 8.74
N TRP A 234 2.02 34.60 9.34
CA TRP A 234 2.33 34.07 10.67
C TRP A 234 1.61 34.82 11.81
N VAL A 235 1.24 36.09 11.62
CA VAL A 235 0.49 36.87 12.62
C VAL A 235 -0.84 36.19 12.97
N GLU A 236 -1.50 35.58 12.00
CA GLU A 236 -2.80 34.93 12.21
C GLU A 236 -2.68 33.45 12.61
N ALA A 237 -1.47 32.88 12.62
CA ALA A 237 -1.26 31.44 12.76
C ALA A 237 -1.75 30.86 14.09
N GLU A 238 -1.72 31.65 15.17
CA GLU A 238 -2.24 31.23 16.47
C GLU A 238 -3.77 31.03 16.46
N ASN A 239 -4.48 31.74 15.59
CA ASN A 239 -5.94 31.74 15.47
C ASN A 239 -6.47 30.76 14.42
N TRP A 240 -5.60 30.06 13.71
CA TRP A 240 -5.96 29.16 12.61
C TRP A 240 -6.73 27.91 13.03
N ILE A 241 -6.45 27.40 14.23
CA ILE A 241 -7.01 26.12 14.67
C ILE A 241 -8.48 26.32 15.06
N SER A 242 -9.36 25.68 14.29
CA SER A 242 -10.79 25.70 14.53
C SER A 242 -11.27 24.40 15.21
N ASN A 243 -12.57 24.16 15.22
CA ASN A 243 -13.13 22.86 15.63
C ASN A 243 -13.09 21.82 14.50
N THR A 244 -12.81 22.23 13.26
CA THR A 244 -12.91 21.39 12.07
C THR A 244 -11.62 21.27 11.27
N SER A 245 -10.62 22.13 11.51
CA SER A 245 -9.34 22.12 10.81
C SER A 245 -8.20 22.67 11.66
N LEU A 246 -6.97 22.28 11.31
CA LEU A 246 -5.75 22.84 11.91
C LEU A 246 -5.36 24.21 11.35
N TYR A 247 -5.80 24.51 10.14
CA TYR A 247 -5.48 25.75 9.43
C TYR A 247 -6.57 26.11 8.41
N PRO A 248 -6.66 27.39 8.00
CA PRO A 248 -7.58 27.82 6.95
C PRO A 248 -7.15 27.25 5.60
N GLN A 249 -8.11 26.69 4.86
CA GLN A 249 -7.88 26.04 3.56
C GLN A 249 -8.58 26.76 2.41
N GLU A 250 -9.34 27.81 2.68
CA GLU A 250 -10.10 28.55 1.68
C GLU A 250 -9.42 29.87 1.33
N ASN A 251 -9.94 30.58 0.33
CA ASN A 251 -9.50 31.95 -0.02
C ASN A 251 -7.98 32.09 -0.26
N GLY A 252 -7.37 31.05 -0.83
CA GLY A 252 -5.95 31.04 -1.15
C GLY A 252 -5.00 30.72 0.01
N MET A 253 -5.54 30.41 1.20
CA MET A 253 -4.68 30.20 2.38
C MET A 253 -3.77 28.98 2.25
N GLY A 254 -4.19 27.92 1.53
CA GLY A 254 -3.33 26.76 1.29
C GLY A 254 -2.01 27.15 0.61
N GLY A 255 -2.08 27.87 -0.53
CA GLY A 255 -0.91 28.32 -1.26
C GLY A 255 -0.07 29.34 -0.49
N LYS A 256 -0.71 30.28 0.22
CA LYS A 256 -0.01 31.29 1.03
C LYS A 256 0.77 30.67 2.19
N ILE A 257 0.19 29.70 2.90
CA ILE A 257 0.85 29.00 4.01
C ILE A 257 2.07 28.21 3.49
N LEU A 258 1.90 27.49 2.37
CA LEU A 258 3.01 26.74 1.78
C LEU A 258 4.14 27.66 1.29
N HIS A 259 3.80 28.80 0.67
CA HIS A 259 4.78 29.81 0.28
C HIS A 259 5.53 30.36 1.50
N ALA A 260 4.83 30.69 2.59
CA ALA A 260 5.46 31.16 3.81
C ALA A 260 6.42 30.12 4.42
N LEU A 261 6.03 28.84 4.43
CA LEU A 261 6.91 27.75 4.87
C LEU A 261 8.17 27.61 4.00
N GLN A 262 8.10 27.92 2.70
CA GLN A 262 9.26 27.86 1.80
C GLN A 262 10.16 29.10 1.93
N ALA A 263 9.57 30.29 1.98
CA ALA A 263 10.26 31.56 1.76
C ALA A 263 10.67 32.29 3.04
N SER A 264 10.03 32.02 4.18
CA SER A 264 10.40 32.69 5.44
C SER A 264 11.87 32.46 5.78
N GLN A 265 12.53 33.49 6.30
CA GLN A 265 13.92 33.42 6.74
C GLN A 265 14.05 32.57 8.01
N ILE A 266 15.14 31.80 8.08
CA ILE A 266 15.45 30.94 9.22
C ILE A 266 16.25 31.76 10.23
N ALA A 267 15.71 31.90 11.44
CA ALA A 267 16.33 32.65 12.52
C ALA A 267 17.22 31.76 13.42
N LEU A 268 16.87 30.48 13.59
CA LEU A 268 17.63 29.52 14.40
C LEU A 268 17.40 28.09 13.93
N VAL A 269 18.42 27.24 14.04
CA VAL A 269 18.32 25.79 13.74
C VAL A 269 18.93 24.95 14.85
N ASP A 270 18.18 23.95 15.31
CA ASP A 270 18.69 22.91 16.22
C ASP A 270 18.25 21.50 15.75
N ASN A 271 18.78 20.47 16.41
CA ASN A 271 18.22 19.14 16.39
C ASN A 271 16.82 19.17 17.01
N ALA A 272 15.84 18.58 16.32
CA ALA A 272 14.50 18.49 16.91
C ALA A 272 14.48 17.51 18.10
N PRO A 273 13.69 17.80 19.14
CA PRO A 273 13.69 17.00 20.37
C PRO A 273 13.06 15.63 20.13
N LYS A 274 13.74 14.59 20.62
CA LYS A 274 13.31 13.17 20.60
C LYS A 274 13.01 12.66 19.18
N GLY A 275 12.76 11.37 19.02
CA GLY A 275 12.42 10.76 17.74
C GLY A 275 13.45 9.76 17.24
N THR A 276 13.02 8.94 16.29
CA THR A 276 13.80 7.81 15.79
C THR A 276 14.70 8.19 14.62
N GLN A 277 14.25 9.12 13.78
CA GLN A 277 14.91 9.54 12.54
C GLN A 277 15.44 10.99 12.62
N LEU A 278 16.36 11.33 11.72
CA LEU A 278 16.92 12.67 11.62
C LEU A 278 15.83 13.69 11.29
N LYS A 279 15.67 14.68 12.18
CA LYS A 279 14.83 15.86 11.97
C LYS A 279 15.48 17.06 12.64
N LEU A 280 15.38 18.22 12.00
CA LEU A 280 15.81 19.50 12.55
C LEU A 280 14.59 20.31 12.99
N LEU A 281 14.78 21.17 13.99
CA LEU A 281 13.84 22.20 14.38
C LEU A 281 14.35 23.54 13.83
N LEU A 282 13.59 24.12 12.91
CA LEU A 282 13.80 25.46 12.40
C LEU A 282 12.90 26.42 13.19
N LEU A 283 13.48 27.51 13.68
CA LEU A 283 12.72 28.69 14.09
C LEU A 283 12.77 29.71 12.96
N MET A 284 11.60 30.03 12.43
CA MET A 284 11.44 31.02 11.37
C MET A 284 11.26 32.41 11.97
N GLU A 285 11.52 33.44 11.18
CA GLU A 285 11.05 34.80 11.52
C GLU A 285 9.54 34.80 11.76
N GLY A 286 9.10 35.56 12.78
CA GLY A 286 7.73 35.49 13.30
C GLY A 286 7.50 34.39 14.35
N ASN A 287 8.58 33.85 14.96
CA ASN A 287 8.55 32.83 16.01
C ASN A 287 7.88 31.50 15.61
N GLN A 288 7.66 31.26 14.32
CA GLN A 288 7.04 30.03 13.85
C GLN A 288 8.05 28.88 13.87
N LYS A 289 7.69 27.77 14.51
CA LYS A 289 8.48 26.55 14.52
C LYS A 289 8.13 25.67 13.32
N VAL A 290 9.13 25.04 12.72
CA VAL A 290 9.00 24.13 11.58
C VAL A 290 9.92 22.92 11.79
N TYR A 291 9.39 21.72 11.60
CA TYR A 291 10.24 20.54 11.48
C TYR A 291 10.80 20.43 10.07
N PHE A 292 12.09 20.16 9.95
CA PHE A 292 12.73 19.88 8.67
C PHE A 292 13.25 18.44 8.64
N LYS A 293 12.66 17.63 7.75
CA LYS A 293 13.10 16.25 7.49
C LYS A 293 13.89 16.22 6.17
N PRO A 294 15.22 16.06 6.19
CA PRO A 294 16.04 16.12 4.99
C PRO A 294 15.80 14.91 4.06
N ARG A 295 16.04 15.11 2.76
CA ARG A 295 16.04 14.06 1.75
C ARG A 295 17.09 12.99 2.07
N ARG A 296 16.69 11.72 1.97
CA ARG A 296 17.55 10.54 2.17
C ARG A 296 17.66 9.63 0.96
N TYR A 297 16.71 9.72 0.03
CA TYR A 297 16.62 8.86 -1.15
C TYR A 297 16.29 9.69 -2.40
N ASN A 298 16.59 9.13 -3.57
CA ASN A 298 16.02 9.60 -4.82
C ASN A 298 14.56 9.13 -4.94
N LEU A 299 13.75 9.84 -5.74
CA LEU A 299 12.32 9.55 -5.88
C LEU A 299 12.02 8.16 -6.46
N ASP A 300 12.94 7.62 -7.25
CA ASP A 300 12.87 6.30 -7.90
C ASP A 300 13.42 5.16 -7.04
N HIS A 301 13.98 5.45 -5.86
CA HIS A 301 14.50 4.42 -4.98
C HIS A 301 13.37 3.59 -4.37
N VAL A 302 13.39 2.29 -4.62
CA VAL A 302 12.41 1.32 -4.07
C VAL A 302 12.94 0.72 -2.77
N ILE A 303 12.14 0.81 -1.72
CA ILE A 303 12.42 0.21 -0.41
C ILE A 303 11.98 -1.25 -0.42
N ASN A 304 12.95 -2.14 -0.17
CA ASN A 304 12.75 -3.57 -0.05
C ASN A 304 12.79 -4.03 1.41
N GLY A 305 12.21 -5.19 1.70
CA GLY A 305 12.19 -5.78 3.03
C GLY A 305 10.92 -5.42 3.82
N ASN A 306 11.07 -5.20 5.13
CA ASN A 306 9.93 -4.87 6.00
C ASN A 306 9.28 -3.55 5.59
N ILE A 307 7.95 -3.45 5.72
CA ILE A 307 7.20 -2.25 5.30
C ILE A 307 7.59 -0.96 6.04
N TYR A 308 8.18 -1.06 7.23
CA TYR A 308 8.65 0.06 8.05
C TYR A 308 10.16 0.34 7.88
N ALA A 309 10.84 -0.34 6.94
CA ALA A 309 12.27 -0.23 6.72
C ALA A 309 12.71 1.12 6.10
N GLY A 310 14.02 1.36 6.15
CA GLY A 310 14.67 2.55 5.59
C GLY A 310 14.47 3.82 6.41
N PHE A 311 15.04 4.92 5.92
CA PHE A 311 14.88 6.25 6.51
C PHE A 311 13.51 6.86 6.15
N ASP A 312 13.12 7.91 6.87
CA ASP A 312 11.99 8.75 6.50
C ASP A 312 12.24 9.39 5.12
N ARG A 313 11.19 9.44 4.30
CA ARG A 313 11.17 10.02 2.97
C ARG A 313 10.47 11.37 3.03
N HIS A 314 11.24 12.43 2.78
CA HIS A 314 10.74 13.82 2.82
C HIS A 314 9.58 14.04 1.84
N ASN A 315 9.67 13.46 0.65
CA ASN A 315 8.60 13.53 -0.34
C ASN A 315 7.32 12.84 0.13
N SER A 316 7.40 11.79 0.96
CA SER A 316 6.21 11.14 1.53
C SER A 316 5.48 12.03 2.54
N GLU A 317 6.19 12.78 3.38
CA GLU A 317 5.56 13.75 4.30
C GLU A 317 4.77 14.82 3.54
N VAL A 318 5.39 15.36 2.48
CA VAL A 318 4.75 16.38 1.66
C VAL A 318 3.60 15.77 0.84
N PHE A 319 3.80 14.60 0.24
CA PHE A 319 2.74 13.89 -0.49
C PHE A 319 1.52 13.62 0.39
N ALA A 320 1.75 13.17 1.63
CA ALA A 320 0.72 12.92 2.62
C ALA A 320 -0.16 14.16 2.87
N TYR A 321 0.45 15.36 2.94
CA TYR A 321 -0.30 16.60 3.05
C TYR A 321 -1.25 16.84 1.87
N TYR A 322 -0.75 16.73 0.63
CA TYR A 322 -1.59 16.90 -0.56
C TYR A 322 -2.69 15.83 -0.62
N LEU A 323 -2.35 14.56 -0.37
CA LEU A 323 -3.31 13.46 -0.31
C LEU A 323 -4.45 13.76 0.68
N ALA A 324 -4.10 14.23 1.88
CA ALA A 324 -5.08 14.57 2.90
C ALA A 324 -6.01 15.70 2.42
N MET A 325 -5.50 16.70 1.70
CA MET A 325 -6.36 17.76 1.13
C MET A 325 -7.33 17.23 0.09
N VAL A 326 -6.86 16.36 -0.81
CA VAL A 326 -7.74 15.77 -1.82
C VAL A 326 -8.78 14.83 -1.18
N LEU A 327 -8.43 14.12 -0.10
CA LEU A 327 -9.34 13.30 0.71
C LEU A 327 -10.21 14.09 1.71
N ASN A 328 -10.04 15.41 1.80
CA ASN A 328 -10.71 16.28 2.79
C ASN A 328 -10.40 15.92 4.26
N PHE A 329 -9.20 15.38 4.53
CA PHE A 329 -8.67 15.13 5.88
C PHE A 329 -7.94 16.37 6.39
N LYS A 330 -8.59 17.15 7.24
CA LYS A 330 -8.12 18.49 7.65
C LYS A 330 -7.19 18.52 8.88
N TRP A 331 -6.89 17.36 9.45
CA TRP A 331 -6.09 17.20 10.67
C TRP A 331 -4.67 16.70 10.34
N ILE A 332 -3.97 17.43 9.46
CA ILE A 332 -2.58 17.19 9.05
C ILE A 332 -1.81 18.52 9.05
N PRO A 333 -0.56 18.61 9.51
CA PRO A 333 0.19 19.87 9.41
C PRO A 333 0.54 20.22 7.95
N PRO A 334 0.44 21.51 7.56
CA PRO A 334 1.00 22.01 6.30
C PRO A 334 2.45 21.57 6.09
N SER A 335 2.70 20.97 4.93
CA SER A 335 4.00 20.39 4.59
C SER A 335 4.40 20.74 3.16
N VAL A 336 5.63 21.18 2.96
CA VAL A 336 6.15 21.62 1.65
C VAL A 336 7.60 21.19 1.44
N ILE A 337 8.00 20.99 0.18
CA ILE A 337 9.41 20.82 -0.14
C ILE A 337 10.11 22.17 -0.02
N ARG A 338 11.20 22.20 0.75
CA ARG A 338 12.06 23.36 0.93
C ARG A 338 13.51 22.97 0.64
N ARG A 339 14.22 23.83 -0.06
CA ARG A 339 15.68 23.76 -0.24
C ARG A 339 16.31 24.80 0.66
N VAL A 340 17.33 24.40 1.41
CA VAL A 340 18.07 25.27 2.32
C VAL A 340 19.55 25.21 1.98
N HIS A 341 20.20 26.35 1.83
CA HIS A 341 21.62 26.42 1.56
C HIS A 341 22.40 26.29 2.86
N LEU A 342 23.19 25.22 3.02
CA LEU A 342 23.77 24.84 4.29
C LEU A 342 24.66 25.94 4.91
N HIS A 343 25.50 26.58 4.10
CA HIS A 343 26.42 27.63 4.56
C HIS A 343 25.78 29.01 4.74
N LYS A 344 24.59 29.24 4.17
CA LYS A 344 23.92 30.55 4.21
C LYS A 344 22.76 30.55 5.21
N ASP A 345 21.99 29.47 5.23
CA ASP A 345 20.70 29.42 5.93
C ASP A 345 20.76 28.58 7.22
N ILE A 346 21.72 27.67 7.36
CA ILE A 346 21.78 26.73 8.48
C ILE A 346 22.98 27.01 9.39
N ILE A 347 24.21 26.93 8.87
CA ILE A 347 25.43 27.05 9.69
C ILE A 347 25.51 28.37 10.47
N PRO A 348 25.17 29.55 9.90
CA PRO A 348 25.27 30.82 10.63
C PRO A 348 24.36 30.86 11.88
N VAL A 349 23.18 30.24 11.79
CA VAL A 349 22.12 30.28 12.81
C VAL A 349 21.96 28.96 13.57
N ALA A 350 22.89 28.02 13.39
CA ALA A 350 22.89 26.72 14.07
C ALA A 350 23.30 26.86 15.54
N THR A 351 22.55 26.22 16.44
CA THR A 351 22.92 26.14 17.87
C THR A 351 24.18 25.31 18.08
N SER A 352 24.78 25.42 19.27
CA SER A 352 25.92 24.58 19.66
C SER A 352 25.59 23.08 19.63
N GLY A 353 24.34 22.71 19.91
CA GLY A 353 23.85 21.33 19.85
C GLY A 353 23.91 20.76 18.44
N LEU A 354 23.49 21.54 17.44
CA LEU A 354 23.54 21.13 16.03
C LEU A 354 24.96 21.20 15.45
N ARG A 355 25.77 22.20 15.81
CA ARG A 355 27.16 22.29 15.33
C ARG A 355 28.00 21.07 15.72
N LYS A 356 27.75 20.49 16.90
CA LYS A 356 28.40 19.25 17.36
C LYS A 356 28.05 18.01 16.52
N THR A 357 26.97 18.07 15.74
CA THR A 357 26.52 16.96 14.88
C THR A 357 26.75 17.24 13.39
N MET A 358 27.69 18.14 13.09
CA MET A 358 28.19 18.43 11.76
C MET A 358 29.58 17.85 11.56
N VAL A 359 29.81 17.22 10.41
CA VAL A 359 31.11 16.63 10.03
C VAL A 359 31.48 17.02 8.61
N LYS A 360 32.76 16.95 8.28
CA LYS A 360 33.25 17.13 6.91
C LYS A 360 33.23 15.80 6.19
N ASN A 361 32.74 15.77 4.95
CA ASN A 361 32.93 14.61 4.08
C ASN A 361 34.32 14.66 3.42
N ASP A 362 34.65 13.62 2.65
CA ASP A 362 35.95 13.49 1.96
C ASP A 362 36.24 14.64 0.97
N LYS A 363 35.20 15.33 0.49
CA LYS A 363 35.31 16.49 -0.41
C LYS A 363 35.41 17.83 0.36
N GLY A 364 35.43 17.81 1.69
CA GLY A 364 35.49 19.01 2.52
C GLY A 364 34.14 19.76 2.68
N SER A 365 33.04 19.21 2.18
CA SER A 365 31.68 19.76 2.41
C SER A 365 31.19 19.39 3.80
N THR A 366 30.54 20.33 4.48
CA THR A 366 29.91 20.06 5.78
C THR A 366 28.64 19.24 5.57
N CYS A 367 28.41 18.21 6.38
CA CYS A 367 27.24 17.35 6.38
C CYS A 367 26.67 17.24 7.80
N ILE A 368 25.37 16.94 7.93
CA ILE A 368 24.66 16.85 9.21
C ILE A 368 24.23 15.40 9.44
N TYR A 369 24.55 14.82 10.59
CA TYR A 369 23.94 13.55 11.04
C TYR A 369 22.91 13.74 12.16
N GLY A 370 22.96 14.88 12.85
CA GLY A 370 21.98 15.26 13.87
C GLY A 370 21.96 14.38 15.13
N LYS A 371 20.93 14.54 15.95
CA LYS A 371 20.73 13.78 17.19
C LYS A 371 19.34 13.14 17.23
N CYS A 372 19.29 11.81 17.12
CA CYS A 372 18.07 10.99 17.20
C CYS A 372 18.44 9.55 17.58
N PHE A 373 17.46 8.68 17.83
CA PHE A 373 17.72 7.29 18.26
C PHE A 373 18.57 6.48 17.26
N TYR A 374 18.35 6.66 15.95
CA TYR A 374 19.11 5.96 14.91
C TYR A 374 20.16 6.83 14.21
N CYS A 375 20.41 8.05 14.68
CA CYS A 375 21.36 8.97 14.04
C CYS A 375 22.79 8.52 14.33
N LYS A 376 23.59 8.37 13.28
CA LYS A 376 24.99 7.93 13.35
C LYS A 376 25.85 8.80 12.44
N VAL A 377 27.13 8.96 12.78
CA VAL A 377 28.09 9.79 12.03
C VAL A 377 28.29 9.29 10.60
N ASN A 378 28.06 8.01 10.32
CA ASN A 378 28.14 7.45 8.97
C ASN A 378 26.85 7.65 8.13
N ASP A 379 25.74 8.08 8.75
CA ASP A 379 24.43 8.27 8.12
C ASP A 379 24.11 9.77 7.92
N THR A 380 25.05 10.52 7.32
CA THR A 380 24.94 11.98 7.15
C THR A 380 24.06 12.40 5.98
N VAL A 381 23.54 13.63 6.07
CA VAL A 381 22.98 14.39 4.95
C VAL A 381 23.94 15.49 4.54
N CYS A 382 24.35 15.48 3.28
CA CYS A 382 25.28 16.44 2.70
C CYS A 382 24.56 17.36 1.70
N PRO A 383 25.05 18.59 1.49
CA PRO A 383 24.54 19.47 0.44
C PRO A 383 24.86 18.91 -0.95
N ASN A 384 24.04 19.28 -1.93
CA ASN A 384 24.33 19.07 -3.35
C ASN A 384 25.45 20.01 -3.84
N ASP A 385 25.79 19.95 -5.12
CA ASP A 385 26.83 20.78 -5.74
C ASP A 385 26.53 22.30 -5.68
N ARG A 386 25.28 22.69 -5.41
CA ARG A 386 24.84 24.08 -5.22
C ARG A 386 24.88 24.52 -3.75
N GLY A 387 25.35 23.67 -2.84
CA GLY A 387 25.36 23.95 -1.40
C GLY A 387 24.01 23.74 -0.72
N GLU A 388 23.03 23.15 -1.39
CA GLU A 388 21.64 23.02 -0.91
C GLU A 388 21.32 21.63 -0.36
N VAL A 389 20.51 21.58 0.68
CA VAL A 389 19.85 20.38 1.19
C VAL A 389 18.35 20.50 0.93
N GLU A 390 17.78 19.55 0.19
CA GLU A 390 16.33 19.44 0.00
C GLU A 390 15.70 18.67 1.16
N GLY A 391 14.52 19.06 1.60
CA GLY A 391 13.78 18.37 2.65
C GLY A 391 12.32 18.81 2.73
N ALA A 392 11.58 18.15 3.63
CA ALA A 392 10.22 18.50 3.96
C ALA A 392 10.21 19.50 5.11
N ALA A 393 9.68 20.69 4.88
CA ALA A 393 9.34 21.67 5.90
C ALA A 393 7.89 21.41 6.35
N ILE A 394 7.71 21.03 7.61
CA ILE A 394 6.44 20.61 8.20
C ILE A 394 6.11 21.58 9.33
N LEU A 395 4.96 22.23 9.28
CA LEU A 395 4.53 23.15 10.33
C LEU A 395 4.51 22.45 11.70
N TYR A 396 5.23 23.01 12.68
CA TYR A 396 5.21 22.50 14.04
C TYR A 396 3.90 22.92 14.72
N LEU A 397 3.20 21.96 15.33
CA LEU A 397 1.99 22.22 16.10
C LEU A 397 2.35 22.45 17.57
N ASP A 398 2.35 23.72 18.02
CA ASP A 398 2.61 24.06 19.42
C ASP A 398 1.37 23.88 20.29
N LYS A 399 0.92 22.62 20.38
CA LYS A 399 -0.24 22.19 21.17
C LYS A 399 0.10 20.94 21.98
N GLN A 400 -0.56 20.77 23.11
CA GLN A 400 -0.45 19.54 23.90
C GLN A 400 -1.23 18.42 23.22
N LEU A 401 -0.50 17.47 22.63
CA LEU A 401 -1.06 16.30 21.96
C LEU A 401 -1.07 15.11 22.92
N LYS A 402 -2.19 14.38 22.97
CA LYS A 402 -2.27 13.11 23.70
C LYS A 402 -1.79 11.98 22.78
N VAL A 403 -0.79 11.24 23.21
CA VAL A 403 -0.18 10.14 22.42
C VAL A 403 -0.75 8.80 22.87
N PHE A 404 -1.28 8.01 21.93
CA PHE A 404 -1.81 6.68 22.18
C PHE A 404 -1.04 5.63 21.37
N LYS A 405 -1.03 4.38 21.86
CA LYS A 405 -0.55 3.23 21.07
C LYS A 405 -1.65 2.82 20.09
N SER A 406 -1.29 2.56 18.83
CA SER A 406 -2.23 2.00 17.87
C SER A 406 -2.63 0.57 18.30
N PRO A 407 -3.93 0.21 18.29
CA PRO A 407 -4.37 -1.17 18.48
C PRO A 407 -3.85 -2.11 17.38
N TRP A 408 -3.70 -1.60 16.15
CA TRP A 408 -3.16 -2.35 15.00
C TRP A 408 -1.66 -2.12 14.78
N ARG A 409 -0.93 -1.72 15.83
CA ARG A 409 0.54 -1.62 15.75
C ARG A 409 1.15 -2.99 15.47
N ARG A 410 2.26 -3.03 14.73
CA ARG A 410 3.07 -4.23 14.53
C ARG A 410 3.93 -4.52 15.76
N SER A 411 4.48 -5.74 15.83
CA SER A 411 5.41 -6.19 16.86
C SER A 411 6.85 -5.69 16.65
N TYR A 412 7.21 -5.34 15.41
CA TYR A 412 8.57 -4.97 14.98
C TYR A 412 9.61 -6.07 15.23
N ASN A 413 9.16 -7.32 15.29
CA ASN A 413 10.00 -8.51 15.40
C ASN A 413 9.27 -9.71 14.75
N ALA A 414 9.80 -10.92 14.92
CA ALA A 414 9.21 -12.12 14.32
C ALA A 414 7.87 -12.56 14.96
N LYS A 415 7.47 -11.99 16.11
CA LYS A 415 6.21 -12.33 16.78
C LYS A 415 5.04 -11.67 16.05
N ARG A 416 3.91 -12.36 16.01
CA ARG A 416 2.65 -11.78 15.51
C ARG A 416 1.90 -11.08 16.63
N MET A 417 1.21 -10.00 16.30
CA MET A 417 0.29 -9.31 17.21
C MET A 417 -1.08 -9.99 17.21
N GLU A 418 -1.86 -9.77 18.27
CA GLU A 418 -3.20 -10.37 18.42
C GLU A 418 -4.10 -10.09 17.20
N TRP A 419 -4.09 -8.86 16.68
CA TRP A 419 -4.87 -8.47 15.50
C TRP A 419 -4.49 -9.21 14.21
N GLU A 420 -3.29 -9.81 14.14
CA GLU A 420 -2.82 -10.60 12.99
C GLU A 420 -3.29 -12.05 13.05
N THR A 421 -3.75 -12.51 14.22
CA THR A 421 -4.10 -13.91 14.50
C THR A 421 -5.53 -14.11 14.94
N ASP A 422 -6.13 -13.11 15.60
CA ASP A 422 -7.50 -13.14 16.11
C ASP A 422 -8.46 -12.57 15.07
N ASN A 423 -9.46 -13.37 14.72
CA ASN A 423 -10.46 -13.05 13.72
C ASN A 423 -11.49 -12.04 14.23
N ASP A 424 -11.70 -11.96 15.55
CA ASP A 424 -12.69 -11.09 16.19
C ASP A 424 -12.03 -9.91 16.93
N TYR A 425 -10.77 -9.60 16.60
CA TYR A 425 -9.98 -8.58 17.27
C TYR A 425 -10.71 -7.23 17.38
N CYS A 426 -11.36 -6.76 16.30
CA CYS A 426 -12.06 -5.49 16.36
C CYS A 426 -13.26 -5.52 17.33
N MET A 427 -13.91 -6.66 17.55
CA MET A 427 -14.99 -6.75 18.54
C MET A 427 -14.48 -6.47 19.95
N LYS A 428 -13.27 -6.94 20.29
CA LYS A 428 -12.61 -6.63 21.57
C LYS A 428 -12.27 -5.15 21.67
N ILE A 429 -11.77 -4.54 20.58
CA ILE A 429 -11.41 -3.12 20.55
C ILE A 429 -12.64 -2.20 20.67
N LYS A 430 -13.79 -2.59 20.13
CA LYS A 430 -15.06 -1.84 20.24
C LYS A 430 -15.49 -1.61 21.70
N GLY A 431 -15.11 -2.49 22.63
CA GLY A 431 -15.37 -2.31 24.06
C GLY A 431 -14.42 -1.31 24.75
N THR A 432 -13.29 -0.96 24.12
CA THR A 432 -12.24 -0.13 24.73
C THR A 432 -12.17 1.29 24.14
N LEU A 433 -12.53 1.45 22.87
CA LEU A 433 -12.47 2.73 22.16
C LEU A 433 -13.87 3.27 21.84
N SER A 434 -14.03 4.59 21.89
CA SER A 434 -15.26 5.23 21.42
C SER A 434 -15.46 5.00 19.92
N LEU A 435 -16.73 5.00 19.48
CA LEU A 435 -17.08 4.89 18.06
C LEU A 435 -16.33 5.94 17.21
N ARG A 436 -16.25 7.18 17.69
CA ARG A 436 -15.51 8.27 17.03
C ARG A 436 -14.04 7.91 16.81
N ARG A 437 -13.37 7.46 17.87
CA ARG A 437 -11.96 7.10 17.78
C ARG A 437 -11.72 5.94 16.82
N LEU A 438 -12.62 4.96 16.82
CA LEU A 438 -12.55 3.82 15.93
C LEU A 438 -12.72 4.23 14.46
N LEU A 439 -13.70 5.09 14.16
CA LEU A 439 -13.88 5.63 12.80
C LEU A 439 -12.65 6.45 12.35
N ASN A 440 -12.06 7.27 13.22
CA ASN A 440 -10.84 7.99 12.88
C ASN A 440 -9.65 7.06 12.63
N LEU A 441 -9.51 5.96 13.37
CA LEU A 441 -8.47 4.96 13.10
C LEU A 441 -8.68 4.25 11.76
N ILE A 442 -9.92 4.10 11.31
CA ILE A 442 -10.24 3.55 9.99
C ILE A 442 -9.92 4.55 8.88
N ASP A 443 -10.23 5.85 9.05
CA ASP A 443 -9.81 6.91 8.13
C ASP A 443 -8.28 6.96 8.00
N VAL A 444 -7.57 6.84 9.14
CA VAL A 444 -6.11 6.77 9.19
C VAL A 444 -5.59 5.53 8.47
N ALA A 445 -6.22 4.37 8.62
CA ALA A 445 -5.84 3.14 7.92
C ALA A 445 -6.01 3.25 6.41
N ILE A 446 -7.11 3.87 5.95
CA ILE A 446 -7.34 4.19 4.54
C ILE A 446 -6.23 5.10 4.01
N PHE A 447 -5.91 6.16 4.75
CA PHE A 447 -4.84 7.10 4.41
C PHE A 447 -3.48 6.41 4.31
N ASP A 448 -3.12 5.65 5.35
CA ASP A 448 -1.87 4.89 5.41
C ASP A 448 -1.76 3.87 4.30
N PHE A 449 -2.86 3.18 3.97
CA PHE A 449 -2.83 2.18 2.92
C PHE A 449 -2.54 2.81 1.56
N LEU A 450 -3.13 3.97 1.23
CA LEU A 450 -2.86 4.67 -0.02
C LEU A 450 -1.38 5.00 -0.18
N ILE A 451 -0.74 5.56 0.86
CA ILE A 451 0.70 5.84 0.84
C ILE A 451 1.56 4.64 1.21
N GLN A 452 0.98 3.48 1.54
CA GLN A 452 1.69 2.30 2.04
C GLN A 452 2.51 2.54 3.34
N ASN A 453 2.03 3.36 4.25
CA ASN A 453 2.66 3.59 5.53
C ASN A 453 2.31 2.47 6.53
N GLY A 454 3.22 1.50 6.68
CA GLY A 454 3.06 0.38 7.62
C GLY A 454 3.61 0.63 9.02
N ASP A 455 4.01 1.86 9.37
CA ASP A 455 4.73 2.19 10.60
C ASP A 455 3.93 3.01 11.63
N ARG A 456 2.60 3.06 11.51
CA ARG A 456 1.75 3.81 12.45
C ARG A 456 1.52 3.08 13.77
N HIS A 457 2.58 2.95 14.57
CA HIS A 457 2.54 2.30 15.89
C HIS A 457 1.92 3.15 16.99
N ARG A 458 1.84 4.47 16.78
CA ARG A 458 1.28 5.47 17.69
C ARG A 458 0.47 6.47 16.89
N TYR A 459 -0.41 7.18 17.58
CA TYR A 459 -1.15 8.29 17.00
C TYR A 459 -1.38 9.38 18.04
N GLU A 460 -1.34 10.61 17.56
CA GLU A 460 -1.52 11.82 18.34
C GLU A 460 -2.95 12.32 18.22
N VAL A 461 -3.50 12.80 19.34
CA VAL A 461 -4.85 13.33 19.42
C VAL A 461 -4.81 14.74 19.94
N TYR A 462 -5.53 15.63 19.26
CA TYR A 462 -5.84 16.96 19.74
C TYR A 462 -7.36 17.13 19.76
N LYS A 463 -7.89 17.58 20.91
CA LYS A 463 -9.33 17.51 21.22
C LYS A 463 -9.80 16.06 21.04
N GLU A 464 -10.60 15.78 20.00
CA GLU A 464 -11.14 14.45 19.68
C GLU A 464 -10.65 13.89 18.33
N SER A 465 -9.77 14.61 17.63
CA SER A 465 -9.32 14.25 16.28
C SER A 465 -7.91 13.70 16.30
N ILE A 466 -7.67 12.67 15.48
CA ILE A 466 -6.32 12.16 15.25
C ILE A 466 -5.58 13.10 14.30
N ILE A 467 -4.36 13.48 14.67
CA ILE A 467 -3.48 14.28 13.81
C ILE A 467 -2.60 13.33 12.99
N LEU A 468 -2.59 13.52 11.67
CA LEU A 468 -1.78 12.74 10.73
C LEU A 468 -0.32 13.23 10.75
N LEU A 469 0.43 12.84 11.77
CA LEU A 469 1.88 13.08 11.89
C LEU A 469 2.69 11.86 11.42
N ASP A 470 3.99 12.11 11.18
CA ASP A 470 5.01 11.13 10.85
C ASP A 470 4.63 10.19 9.69
N ASN A 471 4.42 10.78 8.52
CA ASN A 471 4.03 10.08 7.29
C ASN A 471 5.24 9.73 6.40
N GLY A 472 6.47 9.97 6.88
CA GLY A 472 7.73 9.74 6.15
C GLY A 472 8.00 8.28 5.79
N LYS A 473 7.26 7.34 6.37
CA LYS A 473 7.34 5.90 6.08
C LYS A 473 6.37 5.43 4.98
N GLY A 474 5.65 6.33 4.32
CA GLY A 474 4.90 6.05 3.08
C GLY A 474 5.79 6.08 1.82
N LEU A 475 5.22 5.80 0.65
CA LEU A 475 5.86 5.81 -0.68
C LEU A 475 7.19 5.02 -0.74
N GLY A 476 7.21 3.85 -0.10
CA GLY A 476 8.39 2.98 -0.10
C GLY A 476 8.49 2.10 -1.34
N ASN A 477 7.38 1.48 -1.76
CA ASN A 477 7.37 0.53 -2.86
C ASN A 477 6.08 0.65 -3.69
N PRO A 478 6.15 1.00 -4.99
CA PRO A 478 4.96 1.14 -5.83
C PRO A 478 4.43 -0.21 -6.36
N HIS A 479 5.19 -1.30 -6.22
CA HIS A 479 4.87 -2.60 -6.82
C HIS A 479 4.18 -3.57 -5.86
N ILE A 480 4.11 -3.24 -4.57
CA ILE A 480 3.49 -4.06 -3.53
C ILE A 480 2.36 -3.27 -2.88
N ASP A 481 1.28 -3.95 -2.50
CA ASP A 481 0.18 -3.37 -1.71
C ASP A 481 -0.04 -4.20 -0.45
N GLU A 482 0.25 -3.62 0.71
CA GLU A 482 0.17 -4.30 2.00
C GLU A 482 -1.25 -4.20 2.57
N LEU A 483 -2.11 -5.17 2.21
CA LEU A 483 -3.54 -5.14 2.57
C LEU A 483 -3.77 -5.13 4.09
N ASP A 484 -2.82 -5.63 4.89
CA ASP A 484 -2.97 -5.66 6.35
C ASP A 484 -2.97 -4.26 7.01
N ILE A 485 -2.54 -3.21 6.30
CA ILE A 485 -2.72 -1.82 6.74
C ILE A 485 -4.23 -1.49 6.84
N LEU A 486 -5.07 -2.09 5.98
CA LEU A 486 -6.53 -1.96 6.02
C LEU A 486 -7.21 -2.85 7.08
N ALA A 487 -6.46 -3.52 7.97
CA ALA A 487 -7.04 -4.34 9.04
C ALA A 487 -8.13 -3.63 9.86
N PRO A 488 -7.99 -2.35 10.25
CA PRO A 488 -9.07 -1.64 10.91
C PRO A 488 -10.36 -1.61 10.09
N LEU A 489 -10.28 -1.44 8.77
CA LEU A 489 -11.46 -1.41 7.89
C LEU A 489 -12.09 -2.80 7.74
N TYR A 490 -11.31 -3.81 7.32
CA TYR A 490 -11.89 -5.14 7.01
C TYR A 490 -12.25 -5.96 8.25
N GLN A 491 -11.66 -5.69 9.42
CA GLN A 491 -12.04 -6.37 10.67
C GLN A 491 -13.24 -5.70 11.35
N CYS A 492 -13.32 -4.37 11.32
CA CYS A 492 -14.41 -3.66 11.99
C CYS A 492 -15.66 -3.57 11.12
N CYS A 493 -15.48 -3.63 9.80
CA CYS A 493 -16.48 -3.43 8.76
C CYS A 493 -17.41 -2.24 9.06
N MET A 494 -16.79 -1.09 9.30
CA MET A 494 -17.50 0.17 9.52
C MET A 494 -16.71 1.33 8.94
N LEU A 495 -17.42 2.37 8.49
CA LEU A 495 -16.82 3.55 7.87
C LEU A 495 -17.73 4.77 8.10
N ALA A 496 -17.14 5.95 8.28
CA ALA A 496 -17.91 7.17 8.33
C ALA A 496 -18.57 7.41 6.97
N ILE A 497 -19.87 7.71 6.96
CA ILE A 497 -20.61 7.92 5.71
C ILE A 497 -20.04 9.09 4.90
N SER A 498 -19.54 10.13 5.57
CA SER A 498 -18.87 11.27 4.94
C SER A 498 -17.58 10.87 4.23
N THR A 499 -16.75 10.03 4.86
CA THR A 499 -15.55 9.48 4.24
C THR A 499 -15.91 8.65 3.01
N TRP A 500 -16.92 7.78 3.11
CA TRP A 500 -17.35 6.97 1.97
C TRP A 500 -17.84 7.81 0.79
N GLN A 501 -18.75 8.75 1.04
CA GLN A 501 -19.27 9.64 -0.01
C GLN A 501 -18.15 10.41 -0.72
N HIS A 502 -17.14 10.86 0.03
CA HIS A 502 -15.98 11.54 -0.53
C HIS A 502 -15.08 10.60 -1.35
N LEU A 503 -14.87 9.37 -0.87
CA LEU A 503 -14.15 8.34 -1.62
C LEU A 503 -14.88 7.97 -2.92
N GLU A 504 -16.21 7.95 -2.96
CA GLU A 504 -16.93 7.63 -4.21
C GLU A 504 -16.81 8.72 -5.28
N ILE A 505 -16.70 9.99 -4.88
CA ILE A 505 -16.55 11.09 -5.83
C ILE A 505 -15.10 11.27 -6.32
N ILE A 506 -14.09 10.85 -5.55
CA ILE A 506 -12.69 10.96 -5.97
C ILE A 506 -12.22 9.82 -6.91
N SER A 507 -13.14 8.98 -7.38
CA SER A 507 -12.83 7.80 -8.20
C SER A 507 -12.25 8.13 -9.58
N GLY A 508 -11.63 7.12 -10.19
CA GLY A 508 -11.25 7.12 -11.61
C GLY A 508 -10.10 8.04 -12.00
N GLY A 509 -9.09 8.23 -11.14
CA GLY A 509 -7.92 9.07 -11.43
C GLY A 509 -8.02 10.50 -10.90
N ASN A 510 -9.19 10.92 -10.41
CA ASN A 510 -9.36 12.25 -9.79
C ASN A 510 -8.36 12.47 -8.63
N LEU A 511 -8.04 11.42 -7.86
CA LEU A 511 -7.11 11.49 -6.74
C LEU A 511 -5.69 11.86 -7.20
N SER A 512 -5.07 11.02 -8.03
CA SER A 512 -3.70 11.20 -8.50
C SER A 512 -3.51 12.45 -9.34
N GLU A 513 -4.44 12.74 -10.25
CA GLU A 513 -4.39 13.94 -11.11
C GLU A 513 -4.45 15.22 -10.29
N THR A 514 -5.31 15.28 -9.28
CA THR A 514 -5.42 16.45 -8.41
C THR A 514 -4.15 16.65 -7.60
N ILE A 515 -3.56 15.59 -7.03
CA ILE A 515 -2.29 15.71 -6.29
C ILE A 515 -1.18 16.22 -7.22
N LYS A 516 -1.08 15.72 -8.45
CA LYS A 516 -0.11 16.21 -9.45
C LYS A 516 -0.32 17.70 -9.74
N LEU A 517 -1.56 18.13 -9.97
CA LEU A 517 -1.89 19.53 -10.23
C LEU A 517 -1.53 20.44 -9.05
N LEU A 518 -1.92 20.07 -7.82
CA LEU A 518 -1.67 20.89 -6.64
C LEU A 518 -0.17 21.01 -6.31
N SER A 519 0.58 19.92 -6.45
CA SER A 519 2.03 19.91 -6.20
C SER A 519 2.82 20.67 -7.27
N ALA A 520 2.33 20.69 -8.51
CA ALA A 520 2.93 21.46 -9.61
C ALA A 520 2.92 22.99 -9.37
N PHE A 521 1.92 23.53 -8.64
CA PHE A 521 1.92 24.96 -8.27
C PHE A 521 3.13 25.37 -7.42
N GLN A 522 3.74 24.42 -6.71
CA GLN A 522 4.97 24.61 -5.92
C GLN A 522 6.23 24.14 -6.66
N GLY A 523 6.13 23.77 -7.94
CA GLY A 523 7.24 23.26 -8.74
C GLY A 523 7.77 21.90 -8.30
N ASN A 524 6.97 21.10 -7.59
CA ASN A 524 7.41 19.86 -6.96
C ASN A 524 6.86 18.61 -7.67
N LYS A 525 7.76 17.65 -7.95
CA LYS A 525 7.39 16.27 -8.28
C LYS A 525 7.56 15.42 -7.02
N LEU A 526 6.46 14.93 -6.46
CA LEU A 526 6.46 14.26 -5.15
C LEU A 526 6.58 12.73 -5.22
N ALA A 527 6.27 12.13 -6.37
CA ALA A 527 6.30 10.68 -6.57
C ALA A 527 6.57 10.33 -8.04
N THR A 528 6.93 9.07 -8.30
CA THR A 528 7.03 8.52 -9.66
C THR A 528 5.66 8.18 -10.22
N GLU A 529 5.55 7.98 -11.53
CA GLU A 529 4.30 7.54 -12.17
C GLU A 529 3.82 6.18 -11.64
N GLU A 530 4.75 5.29 -11.31
CA GLU A 530 4.44 3.99 -10.70
C GLU A 530 3.77 4.14 -9.33
N HIS A 531 4.22 5.10 -8.51
CA HIS A 531 3.57 5.40 -7.23
C HIS A 531 2.17 5.97 -7.42
N PHE A 532 1.95 6.85 -8.41
CA PHE A 532 0.60 7.35 -8.71
C PHE A 532 -0.33 6.22 -9.18
N ARG A 533 0.15 5.32 -10.06
CA ARG A 533 -0.60 4.11 -10.44
C ARG A 533 -0.90 3.21 -9.24
N ALA A 534 0.07 3.06 -8.33
CA ALA A 534 -0.11 2.27 -7.11
C ALA A 534 -1.21 2.86 -6.20
N ILE A 535 -1.26 4.17 -6.06
CA ILE A 535 -2.28 4.85 -5.24
C ILE A 535 -3.69 4.63 -5.81
N GLU A 536 -3.87 4.77 -7.12
CA GLU A 536 -5.16 4.48 -7.77
C GLU A 536 -5.53 2.99 -7.62
N ARG A 537 -4.56 2.08 -7.81
CA ARG A 537 -4.76 0.64 -7.60
C ARG A 537 -5.16 0.32 -6.15
N ARG A 538 -4.57 1.02 -5.16
CA ARG A 538 -4.92 0.89 -3.74
C ARG A 538 -6.29 1.49 -3.44
N LEU A 539 -6.67 2.59 -4.07
CA LEU A 539 -8.02 3.14 -3.97
C LEU A 539 -9.08 2.12 -4.42
N LEU A 540 -8.84 1.38 -5.50
CA LEU A 540 -9.72 0.28 -5.92
C LEU A 540 -9.84 -0.83 -4.86
N LYS A 541 -8.74 -1.16 -4.17
CA LYS A 541 -8.75 -2.13 -3.06
C LYS A 541 -9.53 -1.64 -1.84
N ILE A 542 -9.53 -0.32 -1.58
CA ILE A 542 -10.39 0.27 -0.54
C ILE A 542 -11.86 0.10 -0.93
N TYR A 543 -12.25 0.42 -2.17
CA TYR A 543 -13.63 0.21 -2.62
C TYR A 543 -14.04 -1.25 -2.51
N ALA A 544 -13.19 -2.18 -2.97
CA ALA A 544 -13.44 -3.61 -2.86
C ALA A 544 -13.61 -4.06 -1.39
N THR A 545 -12.80 -3.51 -0.48
CA THR A 545 -12.91 -3.79 0.96
C THR A 545 -14.23 -3.30 1.55
N VAL A 546 -14.70 -2.11 1.13
CA VAL A 546 -16.02 -1.60 1.56
C VAL A 546 -17.15 -2.46 1.00
N GLN A 547 -17.09 -2.84 -0.28
CA GLN A 547 -18.08 -3.73 -0.91
C GLN A 547 -18.13 -5.11 -0.24
N TYR A 548 -16.97 -5.68 0.10
CA TYR A 548 -16.86 -6.88 0.93
C TYR A 548 -17.60 -6.73 2.27
N CYS A 549 -17.37 -5.63 2.99
CA CYS A 549 -18.06 -5.37 4.24
C CYS A 549 -19.58 -5.18 4.06
N ILE A 550 -20.01 -4.51 3.00
CA ILE A 550 -21.44 -4.34 2.67
C ILE A 550 -22.07 -5.69 2.38
N GLY A 551 -21.43 -6.55 1.59
CA GLY A 551 -21.92 -7.90 1.30
C GLY A 551 -22.07 -8.75 2.55
N ARG A 552 -21.14 -8.63 3.51
CA ARG A 552 -21.14 -9.42 4.75
C ARG A 552 -22.13 -8.92 5.81
N HIS A 553 -22.35 -7.61 5.91
CA HIS A 553 -23.08 -7.01 7.04
C HIS A 553 -24.26 -6.11 6.65
N GLY A 554 -24.39 -5.74 5.38
CA GLY A 554 -25.35 -4.75 4.90
C GLY A 554 -24.88 -3.31 5.10
N SER A 555 -25.26 -2.41 4.19
CA SER A 555 -24.82 -1.01 4.15
C SER A 555 -25.14 -0.23 5.43
N SER A 556 -26.31 -0.47 6.04
CA SER A 556 -26.74 0.19 7.29
C SER A 556 -25.88 -0.15 8.51
N LYS A 557 -25.19 -1.30 8.50
CA LYS A 557 -24.24 -1.69 9.56
C LYS A 557 -22.82 -1.22 9.28
N VAL A 558 -22.46 -1.04 8.01
CA VAL A 558 -21.13 -0.56 7.60
C VAL A 558 -21.06 0.96 7.77
N PHE A 559 -22.02 1.69 7.22
CA PHE A 559 -21.97 3.15 7.27
C PHE A 559 -22.48 3.66 8.61
N ARG A 560 -21.64 4.46 9.26
CA ARG A 560 -21.96 5.13 10.51
C ARG A 560 -22.01 6.63 10.24
N SER A 561 -23.01 7.30 10.80
CA SER A 561 -23.04 8.75 10.83
C SER A 561 -21.74 9.22 11.47
N GLY A 562 -20.99 10.04 10.73
CA GLY A 562 -19.85 10.76 11.27
C GLY A 562 -20.31 11.77 12.33
N PHE A 563 -19.35 12.29 13.08
CA PHE A 563 -19.57 13.35 14.07
C PHE A 563 -19.44 14.72 13.42
#